data_AF-A0A9W6T7F9-F1
#
_entry.id   AF-A0A9W6T7F9-F1
#
_cell.length_a   1.000
_cell.length_b   1.000
_cell.length_c   1.000
_cell.angle_alpha   90.00
_cell.angle_beta   90.00
_cell.angle_gamma   90.00
#
_symmetry.space_group_name_H-M   'P 1'
#
loop_
_entity.id
_entity.type
_entity.pdbx_description
1 polymer ?
#
loop_
_entity_poly.entity_id
_entity_poly.type
_entity_poly.pdbx_seq_one_letter_code
_entity_poly.pdbx_strand_id
1 'polypeptide(L)'
;MVGNIKEGVTAPFYNPGVRDALTDIGVSVVSVGHDHCNDYCMMHGKTPEGSKKSDDIWLCFGGASGEGGYAGYGGTTRRLRTFQINAKTGNIISWKRLETAPEVTFDEQVLVSGGKIEF
;
A
#
# COMPACT_ATOMS: atom_id res chain seq x y z
N MET A 1 2.40 -3.40 -9.48
CA MET A 1 2.86 -3.67 -8.10
C MET A 1 4.23 -3.05 -7.94
N VAL A 2 4.47 -2.30 -6.87
CA VAL A 2 5.76 -1.65 -6.60
C VAL A 2 6.24 -2.04 -5.20
N GLY A 3 7.43 -2.67 -5.12
CA GLY A 3 8.06 -3.14 -3.89
C GLY A 3 8.29 -4.64 -3.84
N ASN A 4 8.50 -5.17 -2.64
CA ASN A 4 9.01 -6.51 -2.36
C ASN A 4 8.03 -7.31 -1.50
N ILE A 5 7.81 -8.56 -1.91
CA ILE A 5 7.19 -9.60 -1.10
C ILE A 5 8.32 -10.37 -0.41
N LYS A 6 8.36 -10.36 0.92
CA LYS A 6 9.44 -10.99 1.71
C LYS A 6 8.93 -11.98 2.76
N GLU A 7 7.63 -12.04 2.99
CA GLU A 7 7.01 -13.07 3.80
C GLU A 7 5.58 -13.37 3.33
N GLY A 8 5.02 -14.48 3.80
CA GLY A 8 3.63 -14.84 3.51
C GLY A 8 2.66 -13.83 4.10
N VAL A 9 1.57 -13.55 3.38
CA VAL A 9 0.52 -12.66 3.86
C VAL A 9 -0.30 -13.37 4.92
N THR A 10 -0.31 -12.84 6.15
CA THR A 10 -1.14 -13.40 7.21
C THR A 10 -2.52 -12.77 7.16
N ALA A 11 -3.52 -13.58 6.82
CA ALA A 11 -4.91 -13.17 6.72
C ALA A 11 -5.81 -14.11 7.54
N PRO A 12 -6.96 -13.61 8.04
CA PRO A 12 -7.96 -14.48 8.65
C PRO A 12 -8.54 -15.47 7.63
N PHE A 13 -8.92 -16.66 8.08
CA PHE A 13 -9.60 -17.67 7.23
C PHE A 13 -11.01 -17.24 6.77
N TYR A 14 -11.62 -16.31 7.49
CA TYR A 14 -12.93 -15.76 7.17
C TYR A 14 -12.78 -14.39 6.51
N ASN A 15 -13.42 -14.20 5.35
CA ASN A 15 -13.50 -12.92 4.67
C ASN A 15 -14.82 -12.22 5.02
N PRO A 16 -14.80 -11.16 5.87
CA PRO A 16 -15.99 -10.38 6.23
C PRO A 16 -16.48 -9.41 5.13
N GLY A 17 -15.80 -9.31 3.98
CA GLY A 17 -16.17 -8.38 2.91
C GLY A 17 -15.65 -6.94 3.10
N VAL A 18 -14.69 -6.71 4.01
CA VAL A 18 -14.16 -5.36 4.32
C VAL A 18 -13.63 -4.64 3.09
N ARG A 19 -12.95 -5.34 2.18
CA ARG A 19 -12.43 -4.73 0.95
C ARG A 19 -13.55 -4.09 0.12
N ASP A 20 -14.65 -4.80 -0.07
CA ASP A 20 -15.75 -4.33 -0.91
C ASP A 20 -16.50 -3.18 -0.21
N ALA A 21 -16.63 -3.24 1.13
CA ALA A 21 -17.16 -2.11 1.90
C ALA A 21 -16.29 -0.85 1.78
N LEU A 22 -14.96 -0.99 1.74
CA LEU A 22 -14.02 0.14 1.61
C LEU A 22 -14.13 0.81 0.22
N THR A 23 -14.21 0.03 -0.85
CA THR A 23 -14.41 0.61 -2.19
C THR A 23 -15.81 1.20 -2.34
N ASP A 24 -16.83 0.63 -1.69
CA ASP A 24 -18.18 1.16 -1.73
C ASP A 24 -18.30 2.56 -1.15
N ILE A 25 -17.57 2.85 -0.06
CA ILE A 25 -17.51 4.18 0.56
C ILE A 25 -16.45 5.11 -0.09
N GLY A 26 -15.78 4.66 -1.17
CA GLY A 26 -14.87 5.48 -1.97
C GLY A 26 -13.43 5.53 -1.47
N VAL A 27 -12.97 4.55 -0.69
CA VAL A 27 -11.54 4.46 -0.30
C VAL A 27 -10.70 4.03 -1.50
N SER A 28 -9.73 4.85 -1.86
CA SER A 28 -8.82 4.59 -2.99
C SER A 28 -7.52 3.88 -2.60
N VAL A 29 -7.05 4.09 -1.36
CA VAL A 29 -5.76 3.57 -0.87
C VAL A 29 -5.93 3.09 0.57
N VAL A 30 -5.45 1.88 0.85
CA VAL A 30 -5.39 1.27 2.18
C VAL A 30 -3.94 0.94 2.47
N SER A 31 -3.46 1.32 3.64
CA SER A 31 -2.19 0.81 4.15
C SER A 31 -2.42 -0.23 5.23
N VAL A 32 -1.63 -1.30 5.19
CA VAL A 32 -1.71 -2.42 6.13
C VAL A 32 -0.35 -2.65 6.79
N GLY A 33 -0.41 -3.21 8.00
CA GLY A 33 0.75 -3.70 8.76
C GLY A 33 0.63 -5.20 9.01
N HIS A 34 1.01 -5.64 10.21
CA HIS A 34 1.09 -7.04 10.64
C HIS A 34 2.19 -7.85 9.94
N ASP A 35 2.20 -7.89 8.61
CA ASP A 35 3.33 -8.43 7.86
C ASP A 35 4.44 -7.36 7.84
N HIS A 36 5.49 -7.61 8.61
CA HIS A 36 6.63 -6.73 8.76
C HIS A 36 7.46 -6.64 7.48
N CYS A 37 7.82 -7.75 6.84
CA CYS A 37 8.83 -7.77 5.79
C CYS A 37 8.32 -7.29 4.43
N ASN A 38 7.01 -7.37 4.21
CA ASN A 38 6.35 -6.93 2.99
C ASN A 38 6.34 -5.40 2.90
N ASP A 39 6.72 -4.86 1.74
CA ASP A 39 6.71 -3.41 1.50
C ASP A 39 6.03 -3.01 0.20
N TYR A 40 5.42 -3.97 -0.49
CA TYR A 40 4.82 -3.73 -1.79
C TYR A 40 3.50 -2.97 -1.68
N CYS A 41 3.17 -2.21 -2.72
CA CYS A 41 1.83 -1.73 -2.96
C CYS A 41 1.28 -2.33 -4.26
N MET A 42 0.09 -2.92 -4.17
CA MET A 42 -0.58 -3.58 -5.30
C MET A 42 -1.99 -3.03 -5.48
N MET A 43 -2.39 -2.85 -6.74
CA MET A 43 -3.75 -2.51 -7.08
C MET A 43 -4.56 -3.79 -7.13
N HIS A 44 -5.72 -3.78 -6.49
CA HIS A 44 -6.73 -4.80 -6.66
C HIS A 44 -7.93 -4.18 -7.37
N GLY A 45 -7.93 -4.32 -8.70
CA GLY A 45 -9.00 -3.83 -9.55
C GLY A 45 -10.08 -4.87 -9.78
N LYS A 46 -11.33 -4.48 -9.54
CA LYS A 46 -12.52 -5.26 -9.90
C LYS A 46 -13.44 -4.50 -10.85
N THR A 47 -13.06 -3.29 -11.29
CA THR A 47 -13.90 -2.45 -12.13
C THR A 47 -14.26 -3.15 -13.44
N PRO A 48 -15.55 -3.46 -13.70
CA PRO A 48 -15.97 -3.98 -14.99
C PRO A 48 -15.79 -2.93 -16.08
N GLU A 49 -15.42 -3.37 -17.29
CA GLU A 49 -15.31 -2.49 -18.46
C GLU A 49 -16.60 -1.68 -18.67
N GLY A 50 -16.46 -0.36 -18.86
CA GLY A 50 -17.59 0.56 -19.05
C GLY A 50 -18.27 1.04 -17.76
N SER A 51 -17.79 0.64 -16.58
CA SER A 51 -18.33 1.11 -15.30
C SER A 51 -18.00 2.58 -15.03
N LYS A 52 -18.99 3.34 -14.54
CA LYS A 52 -18.82 4.74 -14.15
C LYS A 52 -18.15 4.93 -12.78
N LYS A 53 -18.20 3.90 -11.92
CA LYS A 53 -17.57 3.87 -10.60
C LYS A 53 -16.41 2.89 -10.67
N SER A 54 -15.23 3.33 -10.25
CA SER A 54 -14.10 2.43 -10.04
C SER A 54 -14.34 1.62 -8.76
N ASP A 55 -14.21 0.32 -8.89
CA ASP A 55 -14.06 -0.63 -7.79
C ASP A 55 -12.60 -1.08 -7.73
N ASP A 56 -11.67 -0.14 -7.87
CA ASP A 56 -10.23 -0.40 -7.71
C ASP A 56 -9.77 0.14 -6.36
N ILE A 57 -8.74 -0.49 -5.81
CA ILE A 57 -8.15 -0.06 -4.54
C ILE A 57 -6.67 -0.40 -4.49
N TRP A 58 -5.86 0.52 -4.00
CA TRP A 58 -4.47 0.27 -3.68
C TRP A 58 -4.33 -0.35 -2.29
N LEU A 59 -3.66 -1.49 -2.20
CA LEU A 59 -3.35 -2.20 -0.96
C LEU A 59 -1.83 -2.12 -0.74
N CYS A 60 -1.40 -1.31 0.23
CA CYS A 60 0.01 -0.98 0.44
C CYS A 60 0.53 -1.46 1.81
N PHE A 61 1.54 -2.31 1.80
CA PHE A 61 2.29 -2.64 3.02
C PHE A 61 3.22 -1.50 3.45
N GLY A 62 3.39 -1.34 4.77
CA GLY A 62 4.20 -0.29 5.38
C GLY A 62 5.72 -0.54 5.38
N GLY A 63 6.14 -1.82 5.36
CA GLY A 63 7.56 -2.22 5.30
C GLY A 63 8.32 -2.11 6.62
N ALA A 64 7.99 -2.92 7.63
CA ALA A 64 8.79 -3.10 8.86
C ALA A 64 9.13 -1.78 9.59
N SER A 65 8.17 -0.90 9.76
CA SER A 65 8.39 0.37 10.46
C SER A 65 8.48 0.19 11.98
N GLY A 66 9.40 0.91 12.62
CA GLY A 66 9.59 0.93 14.07
C GLY A 66 10.42 -0.23 14.63
N GLU A 67 10.74 -0.17 15.92
CA GLU A 67 11.55 -1.19 16.61
C GLU A 67 10.87 -2.57 16.67
N GLY A 68 9.55 -2.63 16.51
CA GLY A 68 8.78 -3.87 16.38
C GLY A 68 8.80 -4.49 14.98
N GLY A 69 9.38 -3.83 13.97
CA GLY A 69 9.53 -4.34 12.61
C GLY A 69 10.63 -5.39 12.49
N TYR A 70 10.49 -6.51 13.20
CA TYR A 70 11.43 -7.62 13.13
C TYR A 70 11.07 -8.58 11.99
N ALA A 71 12.08 -9.19 11.38
CA ALA A 71 11.93 -10.29 10.41
C ALA A 71 12.34 -11.61 11.06
N GLY A 72 11.75 -12.72 10.60
CA GLY A 72 12.26 -14.05 10.93
C GLY A 72 13.69 -14.30 10.40
N TYR A 73 14.34 -15.33 10.95
CA TYR A 73 15.67 -15.92 10.66
C TYR A 73 16.28 -15.68 9.25
N GLY A 74 16.73 -14.45 8.98
CA GLY A 74 17.27 -14.00 7.69
C GLY A 74 17.33 -12.48 7.55
N GLY A 75 16.53 -11.76 8.33
CA GLY A 75 16.59 -10.30 8.47
C GLY A 75 15.88 -9.52 7.36
N THR A 76 15.51 -8.27 7.66
CA THR A 76 14.98 -7.30 6.69
C THR A 76 15.49 -5.92 7.09
N THR A 77 15.98 -5.13 6.15
CA THR A 77 16.31 -3.72 6.45
C THR A 77 15.01 -2.98 6.74
N ARG A 78 14.87 -2.37 7.92
CA ARG A 78 13.64 -1.66 8.26
C ARG A 78 13.43 -0.50 7.31
N ARG A 79 12.17 -0.20 7.03
CA ARG A 79 11.80 0.85 6.10
C ARG A 79 10.48 1.47 6.50
N LEU A 80 10.11 2.49 5.76
CA LEU A 80 8.83 3.14 5.92
C LEU A 80 8.30 3.47 4.53
N ARG A 81 6.99 3.27 4.36
CA ARG A 81 6.24 3.83 3.25
C ARG A 81 5.67 5.17 3.70
N THR A 82 6.05 6.23 3.00
CA THR A 82 5.45 7.56 3.18
C THR A 82 4.32 7.74 2.19
N PHE A 83 3.31 8.49 2.60
CA PHE A 83 2.24 8.98 1.72
C PHE A 83 2.23 10.51 1.79
N GLN A 84 2.26 11.14 0.62
CA GLN A 84 1.95 12.54 0.46
C GLN A 84 0.54 12.67 -0.10
N ILE A 85 -0.31 13.38 0.64
CA ILE A 85 -1.71 13.56 0.29
C ILE A 85 -1.94 15.04 0.00
N ASN A 86 -2.31 15.35 -1.24
CA ASN A 86 -2.74 16.68 -1.64
C ASN A 86 -4.25 16.68 -1.84
N ALA A 87 -5.00 17.08 -0.81
CA ALA A 87 -6.45 17.13 -0.86
C ALA A 87 -7.00 18.17 -1.85
N LYS A 88 -6.23 19.20 -2.20
CA LYS A 88 -6.65 20.25 -3.15
C LYS A 88 -6.65 19.72 -4.59
N THR A 89 -5.62 18.96 -4.95
CA THR A 89 -5.51 18.38 -6.30
C THR A 89 -6.07 16.96 -6.38
N GLY A 90 -6.39 16.34 -5.24
CA GLY A 90 -6.82 14.94 -5.17
C GLY A 90 -5.69 13.97 -5.50
N ASN A 91 -4.44 14.31 -5.16
CA ASN A 91 -3.29 13.46 -5.47
C ASN A 91 -2.81 12.70 -4.23
N ILE A 92 -2.41 11.44 -4.44
CA ILE A 92 -1.71 10.64 -3.44
C ILE A 92 -0.47 10.07 -4.11
N ILE A 93 0.71 10.42 -3.58
CA ILE A 93 2.00 9.87 -4.00
C ILE A 93 2.57 9.10 -2.81
N SER A 94 3.21 7.97 -3.08
CA SER A 94 3.88 7.17 -2.06
C SER A 94 5.30 6.83 -2.49
N TRP A 95 6.22 6.79 -1.53
CA TRP A 95 7.60 6.33 -1.73
C TRP A 95 8.07 5.63 -0.46
N LYS A 96 9.26 5.04 -0.51
CA LYS A 96 9.87 4.37 0.64
C LYS A 96 11.21 4.98 1.03
N ARG A 97 11.61 4.77 2.29
CA ARG A 97 12.95 5.08 2.83
C ARG A 97 13.45 3.91 3.65
N LEU A 98 14.74 3.60 3.54
CA LEU A 98 15.39 2.60 4.39
C LEU A 98 15.88 3.28 5.67
N GLU A 99 15.93 2.53 6.77
CA GLU A 99 16.57 3.01 7.99
C GLU A 99 18.07 3.26 7.83
N THR A 100 18.73 2.49 6.95
CA THR A 100 20.19 2.54 6.73
C THR A 100 20.60 3.64 5.75
N ALA A 101 19.63 4.24 5.05
CA ALA A 101 19.83 5.32 4.09
C ALA A 101 18.61 6.26 4.13
N PRO A 102 18.36 6.93 5.28
CA PRO A 102 17.13 7.69 5.50
C PRO A 102 16.99 8.89 4.56
N GLU A 103 18.08 9.39 3.99
CA GLU A 103 18.14 10.46 2.98
C GLU A 103 17.71 10.01 1.59
N VAL A 104 17.74 8.71 1.29
CA VAL A 104 17.41 8.17 -0.03
C VAL A 104 15.95 7.72 -0.07
N THR A 105 15.20 8.23 -1.05
CA THR A 105 13.86 7.75 -1.40
C THR A 105 13.93 6.80 -2.59
N PHE A 106 13.06 5.80 -2.60
CA PHE A 106 12.94 4.85 -3.70
C PHE A 106 11.49 4.38 -3.87
N ASP A 107 11.21 3.72 -5.00
CA ASP A 107 9.90 3.16 -5.32
C ASP A 107 8.76 4.20 -5.21
N GLU A 108 9.02 5.39 -5.73
CA GLU A 108 7.98 6.42 -5.86
C GLU A 108 6.87 5.94 -6.80
N GLN A 109 5.63 6.17 -6.38
CA GLN A 109 4.44 5.75 -7.10
C GLN A 109 3.34 6.78 -6.92
N VAL A 110 2.72 7.20 -8.03
CA VAL A 110 1.45 7.93 -8.00
C VAL A 110 0.33 6.90 -7.80
N LEU A 111 -0.39 7.01 -6.69
CA LEU A 111 -1.51 6.11 -6.37
C LEU A 111 -2.84 6.69 -6.82
N VAL A 112 -2.98 8.01 -6.68
CA VAL A 112 -4.16 8.77 -7.08
C VAL A 112 -3.73 10.08 -7.73
N SER A 113 -4.36 10.44 -8.84
CA SER A 113 -4.17 11.71 -9.54
C SER A 113 -5.53 12.33 -9.86
N GLY A 114 -5.76 13.58 -9.49
CA GLY A 114 -7.03 14.26 -9.78
C GLY A 114 -8.26 13.57 -9.17
N GLY A 115 -8.09 12.85 -8.05
CA GLY A 115 -9.15 12.05 -7.42
C GLY A 115 -9.45 10.72 -8.11
N LYS A 116 -8.63 10.28 -9.07
CA LYS A 116 -8.74 8.99 -9.76
C LYS A 116 -7.56 8.08 -9.43
N ILE A 117 -7.82 6.79 -9.27
CA ILE A 117 -6.79 5.78 -9.07
C ILE A 117 -5.96 5.66 -10.36
N GLU A 118 -4.64 5.72 -10.22
CA GLU A 118 -3.68 5.52 -11.31
C GLU A 118 -3.09 4.10 -11.26
N PHE A 119 -2.64 3.56 -12.41
CA PHE A 119 -1.99 2.24 -12.53
C PHE A 119 -0.49 2.35 -12.84
#